data_AF-A0A416HJJ6-F1
#
_entry.id   AF-A0A416HJJ6-F1
#
_cell.length_a   1.000
_cell.length_b   1.000
_cell.length_c   1.000
_cell.angle_alpha   90.00
_cell.angle_beta   90.00
_cell.angle_gamma   90.00
#
_symmetry.space_group_name_H-M   'P 1'
#
loop_
_entity.id
_entity.type
_entity.pdbx_description
1 polymer ?
#
loop_
_entity_poly.entity_id
_entity_poly.type
_entity_poly.pdbx_seq_one_letter_code
_entity_poly.pdbx_strand_id
1 'polypeptide(L)'
;MVASGKNQMDLMRDLGLSSSTVSNWCTGSKLPRMDKVQMLADYFHILKSDLLEEKSPADNNTYYLNPETSKIAQEIYDNKELSLLFDAARDADPEDLQTVHSMLMALKRKERGQ
;
A
#
# COMPACT_ATOMS: atom_id res chain seq x y z
N MET A 1 4.16 2.60 16.23
CA MET A 1 2.73 2.99 16.28
C MET A 1 2.58 4.52 16.17
N VAL A 2 3.14 5.13 15.13
CA VAL A 2 2.97 6.58 14.83
C VAL A 2 2.42 6.78 13.42
N ALA A 3 1.94 5.71 12.77
CA ALA A 3 1.43 5.78 11.39
C ALA A 3 -0.05 6.20 11.30
N SER A 4 -0.84 6.01 12.37
CA SER A 4 -2.30 6.18 12.36
C SER A 4 -2.81 7.31 13.28
N GLY A 5 -1.93 8.09 13.91
CA GLY A 5 -2.32 9.21 14.80
C GLY A 5 -3.07 8.81 16.09
N LYS A 6 -3.28 7.51 16.32
CA LYS A 6 -3.98 6.95 17.49
C LYS A 6 -3.00 6.61 18.60
N ASN A 7 -3.37 6.89 19.84
CA ASN A 7 -2.57 6.58 21.02
C ASN A 7 -3.07 5.28 21.72
N GLN A 8 -2.31 4.80 22.70
CA GLN A 8 -2.67 3.58 23.45
C GLN A 8 -4.03 3.69 24.16
N MET A 9 -4.41 4.89 24.63
CA MET A 9 -5.71 5.11 25.29
C MET A 9 -6.87 4.98 24.31
N ASP A 10 -6.71 5.45 23.07
CA ASP A 10 -7.72 5.25 22.02
C ASP A 10 -7.91 3.76 21.75
N LEU A 11 -6.82 2.99 21.69
CA LEU A 11 -6.87 1.54 21.49
C LEU A 11 -7.63 0.84 22.64
N MET A 12 -7.36 1.25 23.88
CA MET A 12 -8.04 0.71 25.06
C MET A 12 -9.53 1.02 25.06
N ARG A 13 -9.90 2.27 24.76
CA ARG A 13 -11.28 2.73 24.75
C ARG A 13 -12.08 2.09 23.61
N ASP A 14 -11.52 2.10 22.40
CA ASP A 14 -12.25 1.76 21.20
C ASP A 14 -12.33 0.22 21.00
N LEU A 15 -11.35 -0.54 21.50
CA LEU A 15 -11.32 -2.01 21.43
C LEU A 15 -11.64 -2.71 22.76
N GLY A 16 -11.93 -1.95 23.82
CA GLY A 16 -12.23 -2.49 25.15
C GLY A 16 -11.08 -3.28 25.77
N LEU A 17 -9.83 -2.91 25.46
CA LEU A 17 -8.63 -3.61 25.92
C LEU A 17 -8.12 -3.01 27.23
N SER A 18 -7.58 -3.86 28.10
CA SER A 18 -6.94 -3.40 29.33
C SER A 18 -5.59 -2.74 29.05
N SER A 19 -5.21 -1.79 29.91
CA SER A 19 -3.92 -1.08 29.80
C SER A 19 -2.74 -2.04 29.75
N SER A 20 -2.74 -3.07 30.60
CA SER A 20 -1.68 -4.07 30.63
C SER A 20 -1.59 -4.86 29.34
N THR A 21 -2.72 -5.17 28.69
CA THR A 21 -2.73 -5.90 27.41
C THR A 21 -2.14 -5.05 26.30
N VAL A 22 -2.58 -3.80 26.17
CA VAL A 22 -2.07 -2.88 25.14
C VAL A 22 -0.58 -2.61 25.37
N SER A 23 -0.16 -2.30 26.60
CA SER A 23 1.25 -2.05 26.89
C SER A 23 2.13 -3.27 26.62
N ASN A 24 1.68 -4.49 26.95
CA ASN A 24 2.43 -5.72 26.67
C ASN A 24 2.64 -5.94 25.16
N TRP A 25 1.64 -5.61 24.33
CA TRP A 25 1.75 -5.71 22.88
C TRP A 25 2.65 -4.61 22.30
N CYS A 26 2.49 -3.38 22.79
CA CYS A 26 3.28 -2.22 22.36
C CYS A 26 4.77 -2.36 22.67
N THR A 27 5.10 -3.01 23.79
CA THR A 27 6.48 -3.26 24.23
C THR A 27 7.05 -4.58 23.71
N GLY A 28 6.24 -5.39 23.00
CA GLY A 28 6.65 -6.69 22.49
C GLY A 28 6.82 -7.78 23.56
N SER A 29 6.42 -7.52 24.82
CA SER A 29 6.52 -8.49 25.92
C SER A 29 5.63 -9.73 25.66
N LYS A 30 4.46 -9.53 25.03
CA LYS A 30 3.59 -10.60 24.55
C LYS A 30 3.01 -10.21 23.20
N LEU A 31 2.90 -11.17 22.30
CA LEU A 31 2.25 -10.95 21.01
C LEU A 31 0.74 -11.25 21.10
N PRO A 32 -0.11 -10.47 20.42
CA PRO A 32 -1.53 -10.78 20.29
C PRO A 32 -1.74 -12.13 19.58
N ARG A 33 -2.80 -12.85 19.96
CA ARG A 33 -3.26 -14.02 19.22
C ARG A 33 -3.88 -13.60 17.87
N MET A 34 -4.00 -14.55 16.94
CA MET A 34 -4.44 -14.26 15.56
C MET A 34 -5.79 -13.55 15.46
N ASP A 35 -6.74 -13.86 16.35
CA ASP A 35 -8.03 -13.17 16.46
C ASP A 35 -7.86 -11.69 16.82
N LYS A 36 -6.91 -11.37 17.70
CA LYS A 36 -6.57 -10.01 18.10
C LYS A 36 -5.73 -9.28 17.06
N VAL A 37 -4.89 -9.99 16.31
CA VAL A 37 -4.17 -9.43 15.16
C VAL A 37 -5.17 -8.96 14.10
N GLN A 38 -6.16 -9.78 13.75
CA GLN A 38 -7.19 -9.41 12.79
C GLN A 38 -8.00 -8.19 13.28
N MET A 39 -8.41 -8.18 14.55
CA MET A 39 -9.11 -7.04 15.16
C MET A 39 -8.30 -5.73 15.08
N LEU A 40 -6.98 -5.80 15.32
CA LEU A 40 -6.11 -4.63 15.18
C LEU A 40 -5.97 -4.20 13.71
N ALA A 41 -5.84 -5.16 12.79
CA ALA A 41 -5.77 -4.88 11.36
C ALA A 41 -7.04 -4.18 10.86
N ASP A 42 -8.21 -4.67 11.27
CA ASP A 42 -9.51 -4.08 10.95
C ASP A 42 -9.65 -2.67 11.53
N TYR A 43 -9.22 -2.46 12.78
CA TYR A 43 -9.26 -1.17 13.45
C TYR A 43 -8.36 -0.11 12.79
N PHE A 44 -7.17 -0.53 12.33
CA PHE A 44 -6.24 0.37 11.65
C PHE A 44 -6.47 0.46 10.13
N HIS A 45 -7.42 -0.31 9.59
CA HIS A 45 -7.67 -0.44 8.16
C HIS A 45 -6.42 -0.84 7.36
N ILE A 46 -5.66 -1.80 7.89
CA ILE A 46 -4.44 -2.35 7.28
C ILE A 46 -4.58 -3.87 7.11
N LEU A 47 -3.64 -4.48 6.40
CA LEU A 47 -3.59 -5.94 6.30
C LEU A 47 -2.91 -6.54 7.54
N LYS A 48 -3.29 -7.76 7.91
CA LYS A 48 -2.62 -8.51 8.99
C LYS A 48 -1.11 -8.71 8.74
N SER A 49 -0.71 -8.81 7.47
CA SER A 49 0.69 -8.86 7.07
C SER A 49 1.44 -7.60 7.47
N ASP A 50 0.78 -6.43 7.43
CA ASP A 50 1.39 -5.16 7.86
C ASP A 50 1.69 -5.11 9.37
N LEU A 51 1.09 -6.00 10.18
CA LEU A 51 1.35 -6.15 11.62
C LEU A 51 2.36 -7.25 11.95
N LEU A 52 2.49 -8.27 11.09
CA LEU A 52 3.23 -9.50 11.39
C LEU A 52 4.54 -9.62 10.60
N GLU A 53 4.59 -9.06 9.40
CA GLU A 53 5.73 -9.16 8.51
C GLU A 53 6.60 -7.91 8.65
N GLU A 54 7.90 -8.10 8.85
CA GLU A 54 8.86 -7.01 8.70
C GLU A 54 8.92 -6.68 7.20
N LYS A 55 8.33 -5.54 6.81
CA LYS A 55 8.54 -5.00 5.48
C LYS A 55 10.01 -4.59 5.37
N SER A 56 10.82 -5.46 4.76
CA SER A 56 12.09 -5.05 4.20
C SER A 56 11.82 -3.86 3.28
N PRO A 57 12.64 -2.80 3.23
CA PRO A 57 12.48 -1.76 2.21
C PRO A 57 12.56 -2.32 0.77
N ALA A 58 13.09 -3.55 0.62
CA ALA A 58 13.08 -4.35 -0.60
C ALA A 58 11.78 -5.13 -0.88
N ASP A 59 10.90 -5.30 0.13
CA ASP A 59 9.58 -5.95 0.03
C ASP A 59 8.43 -4.93 -0.19
N ASN A 60 8.77 -3.71 -0.61
CA ASN A 60 7.90 -3.04 -1.54
C ASN A 60 7.83 -3.98 -2.75
N ASN A 61 6.71 -4.68 -2.92
CA ASN A 61 6.42 -5.53 -4.07
C ASN A 61 6.81 -4.76 -5.35
N THR A 62 8.05 -4.90 -5.81
CA THR A 62 8.65 -4.01 -6.80
C THR A 62 8.20 -4.50 -8.16
N TYR A 63 6.93 -4.23 -8.47
CA TYR A 63 6.41 -4.33 -9.83
C TYR A 63 7.33 -3.58 -10.81
N TYR A 64 8.02 -2.54 -10.32
CA TYR A 64 9.05 -1.80 -11.03
C TYR A 64 10.45 -2.13 -10.52
N LEU A 65 11.30 -2.66 -11.41
CA LEU A 65 12.71 -2.98 -11.15
C LEU A 65 13.61 -1.73 -11.05
N ASN A 66 13.13 -0.58 -11.50
CA ASN A 66 13.86 0.68 -11.51
C ASN A 66 13.32 1.62 -10.41
N PRO A 67 14.17 2.14 -9.51
CA PRO A 67 13.77 3.06 -8.44
C PRO A 67 13.13 4.37 -8.91
N GLU A 68 13.61 4.95 -10.01
CA GLU A 68 13.02 6.16 -10.61
C GLU A 68 11.63 5.87 -11.16
N THR A 69 11.45 4.70 -11.80
CA THR A 69 10.12 4.27 -12.28
C THR A 69 9.15 4.04 -11.12
N SER A 70 9.63 3.46 -10.02
CA SER A 70 8.82 3.27 -8.80
C SER A 70 8.37 4.61 -8.22
N LYS A 71 9.26 5.59 -8.14
CA LYS A 71 8.96 6.94 -7.65
C LYS A 71 7.93 7.65 -8.53
N ILE A 72 8.11 7.60 -9.85
CA ILE A 72 7.15 8.16 -10.81
C ILE A 72 5.79 7.45 -10.69
N ALA A 73 5.76 6.12 -10.56
CA ALA A 73 4.52 5.37 -10.38
C ALA A 73 3.78 5.74 -9.08
N GLN A 74 4.51 5.99 -8.00
CA GLN A 74 3.93 6.45 -6.74
C GLN A 74 3.38 7.88 -6.88
N GLU A 75 4.12 8.80 -7.50
CA GLU A 75 3.65 10.17 -7.79
C GLU A 75 2.40 10.17 -8.71
N ILE A 76 2.34 9.24 -9.65
CA ILE A 76 1.19 9.00 -10.54
C ILE A 76 -0.02 8.52 -9.73
N TYR A 77 0.17 7.55 -8.83
CA TYR A 77 -0.90 6.99 -8.00
C TYR A 77 -1.47 8.05 -7.03
N ASP A 78 -0.59 8.86 -6.44
CA ASP A 78 -0.98 9.90 -5.48
C ASP A 78 -1.64 11.11 -6.15
N ASN A 79 -1.51 11.27 -7.48
CA ASN A 79 -2.10 12.38 -8.22
C ASN A 79 -3.44 12.00 -8.88
N LYS A 80 -4.53 12.63 -8.40
CA LYS A 80 -5.92 12.40 -8.85
C LYS A 80 -6.15 12.53 -10.36
N GLU A 81 -5.32 13.28 -11.08
CA GLU A 81 -5.40 13.42 -12.54
C GLU A 81 -5.22 12.09 -13.29
N LEU A 82 -4.51 11.11 -12.73
CA LEU A 82 -4.34 9.82 -13.38
C LEU A 82 -5.49 8.85 -13.16
N SER A 83 -6.17 8.94 -12.02
CA SER A 83 -7.48 8.29 -11.87
C SER A 83 -8.46 8.82 -12.93
N LEU A 84 -8.37 10.12 -13.25
CA LEU A 84 -9.13 10.72 -14.34
C LEU A 84 -8.70 10.20 -15.73
N LEU A 85 -7.41 9.89 -15.93
CA LEU A 85 -6.93 9.26 -17.17
C LEU A 85 -7.40 7.82 -17.34
N PHE A 86 -7.49 7.03 -16.27
CA PHE A 86 -8.09 5.70 -16.32
C PHE A 86 -9.61 5.76 -16.56
N ASP A 87 -10.28 6.77 -16.01
CA ASP A 87 -11.68 7.05 -16.32
C ASP A 87 -11.86 7.50 -17.76
N ALA A 88 -11.00 8.37 -18.27
CA ALA A 88 -11.02 8.79 -19.67
C ALA A 88 -10.71 7.63 -20.63
N ALA A 89 -9.81 6.72 -20.26
CA ALA A 89 -9.52 5.51 -21.03
C ALA A 89 -10.71 4.54 -21.10
N ARG A 90 -11.63 4.60 -20.13
CA ARG A 90 -12.87 3.80 -20.12
C ARG A 90 -13.83 4.22 -21.22
N ASP A 91 -13.87 5.53 -21.50
CA ASP A 91 -14.73 6.15 -22.52
C ASP A 91 -14.01 6.34 -23.86
N ALA A 92 -12.74 5.92 -23.97
CA ALA A 92 -11.93 6.07 -25.17
C ALA A 92 -12.27 5.02 -26.23
N ASP A 93 -12.17 5.41 -27.50
CA ASP A 93 -12.37 4.51 -28.61
C ASP A 93 -11.27 3.43 -28.66
N PRO A 94 -11.59 2.20 -29.10
CA PRO A 94 -10.63 1.09 -29.14
C PRO A 94 -9.37 1.39 -29.96
N GLU A 95 -9.49 2.17 -31.05
CA GLU A 95 -8.35 2.58 -31.90
C GLU A 95 -7.36 3.47 -31.17
N ASP A 96 -7.85 4.40 -30.35
CA ASP A 96 -7.01 5.30 -29.57
C ASP A 96 -6.24 4.53 -28.50
N LEU A 97 -6.92 3.59 -27.84
CA LEU A 97 -6.29 2.71 -26.85
C LEU A 97 -5.21 1.82 -27.49
N GLN A 98 -5.48 1.29 -28.68
CA GLN A 98 -4.54 0.49 -29.46
C GLN A 98 -3.30 1.30 -29.87
N THR A 99 -3.49 2.58 -30.20
CA THR A 99 -2.42 3.51 -30.58
C THR A 99 -1.48 3.77 -29.40
N VAL A 100 -2.04 4.11 -28.23
CA VAL A 100 -1.26 4.34 -27.01
C VAL A 100 -0.53 3.05 -26.58
N HIS A 101 -1.20 1.90 -26.65
CA HIS A 101 -0.58 0.60 -26.37
C HIS A 101 0.64 0.34 -27.27
N SER A 102 0.50 0.59 -28.58
CA SER A 102 1.59 0.39 -29.54
C SER A 102 2.77 1.32 -29.27
N MET A 103 2.50 2.56 -28.89
CA MET A 103 3.51 3.55 -28.53
C MET A 103 4.26 3.17 -27.25
N LEU A 104 3.55 2.70 -26.22
CA LEU A 104 4.17 2.18 -24.98
C LEU A 104 5.05 0.96 -25.25
N MET A 105 4.60 0.05 -26.12
CA MET A 105 5.41 -1.12 -26.50
C MET A 105 6.67 -0.74 -27.27
N ALA A 106 6.60 0.29 -28.13
CA ALA A 106 7.77 0.81 -28.84
C ALA A 106 8.79 1.43 -27.87
N LEU A 107 8.34 2.22 -26.89
CA LEU A 107 9.21 2.80 -25.86
C LEU A 107 9.90 1.72 -25.02
N LYS A 108 9.16 0.69 -24.60
CA LYS A 108 9.70 -0.45 -23.85
C LYS A 108 10.78 -1.23 -24.61
N ARG A 109 10.66 -1.34 -25.94
CA ARG A 109 11.68 -1.99 -26.78
C ARG A 109 12.95 -1.14 -26.88
N LYS A 110 12.79 0.18 -27.06
CA LYS A 110 13.90 1.14 -27.12
C LYS A 110 14.73 1.16 -25.84
N GLU A 111 14.10 1.11 -24.67
CA GLU A 111 14.81 1.05 -23.38
C GLU A 111 15.59 -0.25 -23.17
N ARG A 112 15.19 -1.34 -23.85
CA ARG A 112 15.85 -2.64 -23.79
C ARG A 112 16.99 -2.81 -24.81
N GLY A 113 17.31 -1.77 -25.57
CA GLY A 113 18.45 -1.76 -26.51
C GLY A 113 18.25 -2.60 -27.78
N GLN A 114 17.01 -2.70 -28.27
CA GLN A 114 16.69 -3.24 -29.60
C GLN A 114 16.22 -2.15 -30.55
#